data_AF-A0A3B8WM95-F1
#
_entry.id   AF-A0A3B8WM95-F1
#
_cell.length_a   1.000
_cell.length_b   1.000
_cell.length_c   1.000
_cell.angle_alpha   90.00
_cell.angle_beta   90.00
_cell.angle_gamma   90.00
#
_symmetry.space_group_name_H-M   'P 1'
#
loop_
_entity.id
_entity.type
_entity.pdbx_description
1 polymer ?
#
loop_
_entity_poly.entity_id
_entity_poly.type
_entity_poly.pdbx_seq_one_letter_code
_entity_poly.pdbx_strand_id
1 'polypeptide(L)'
;MEIHFSAVRKNRLILSVLVLGLSLNFCPAALDLQDINNKLSDVFDSLSDDNAGTTVFRSLNIPTGGRVESLGTSFTGLADDISFFDYNPAASSVLKNTETAFFHNSWIADSAMESLQATTRFNNLGLGAQLKCFYVPFSEYNLYGDKVAASYYSETSFALNASYNFLSGYNFKGIALGFNVRGSWRNMPDYTDNQTDEIKSGSGFSQSALGLMADAGLLMRFNFIKTFNTTEPNLTFGLALNNIGLAFTGLNTEFELDDSLPTRVSVGLSYRLFKPVLFTVEFRKPINLLDFKSSEMWSLASGAEFNITKFFDFELGFCLQGANPRFSMGSQFDVKGVKMNINYTLDLTSSFNPVNHISLGAKLNLGDKGRSNIQSQVQLRYAEGIELYSKGSRNDIEDAIQKWQEAKELSKNIGIRYDPAIEAINTARQLLLIHDEINAFGTLER
;
A
#
# COMPACT_ATOMS: atom_id res chain seq x y z
N MET A 1 44.98 -20.52 10.31
CA MET A 1 44.78 -21.94 9.96
C MET A 1 43.60 -22.43 10.77
N GLU A 2 42.61 -23.01 10.08
CA GLU A 2 41.36 -23.62 10.59
C GLU A 2 40.35 -22.74 11.35
N ILE A 3 39.41 -22.15 10.59
CA ILE A 3 38.01 -22.02 11.02
C ILE A 3 37.13 -22.28 9.79
N HIS A 4 36.53 -23.46 9.65
CA HIS A 4 35.37 -23.64 8.77
C HIS A 4 34.65 -24.97 9.03
N PHE A 5 33.36 -24.98 8.67
CA PHE A 5 32.38 -26.07 8.68
C PHE A 5 31.57 -26.30 9.96
N SER A 6 30.64 -25.37 10.25
CA SER A 6 29.44 -25.68 11.06
C SER A 6 28.16 -25.03 10.52
N ALA A 7 28.23 -23.85 9.90
CA ALA A 7 27.02 -23.11 9.48
C ALA A 7 26.34 -23.62 8.18
N VAL A 8 27.04 -24.38 7.32
CA VAL A 8 26.50 -24.80 6.01
C VAL A 8 25.52 -25.98 6.12
N ARG A 9 25.57 -26.77 7.20
CA ARG A 9 24.75 -27.98 7.35
C ARG A 9 23.31 -27.69 7.76
N LYS A 10 23.04 -26.59 8.46
CA LYS A 10 21.69 -26.21 8.93
C LYS A 10 20.78 -25.69 7.81
N ASN A 11 21.34 -24.99 6.81
CA ASN A 11 20.55 -24.49 5.67
C ASN A 11 20.13 -25.58 4.68
N ARG A 12 20.88 -26.69 4.59
CA ARG A 12 20.46 -27.83 3.76
C ARG A 12 19.29 -28.58 4.39
N LEU A 13 19.23 -28.71 5.72
CA LEU A 13 18.14 -29.41 6.39
C LEU A 13 16.80 -28.69 6.24
N ILE A 14 16.80 -27.35 6.28
CA ILE A 14 15.57 -26.54 6.09
C ILE A 14 15.11 -26.59 4.63
N LEU A 15 16.04 -26.56 3.67
CA LEU A 15 15.72 -26.73 2.25
C LEU A 15 15.23 -28.16 1.95
N SER A 16 15.80 -29.18 2.60
CA SER A 16 15.31 -30.56 2.52
C SER A 16 13.91 -30.72 3.09
N VAL A 17 13.57 -30.06 4.20
CA VAL A 17 12.22 -30.13 4.78
C VAL A 17 11.19 -29.38 3.92
N LEU A 18 11.57 -28.27 3.29
CA LEU A 18 10.69 -27.56 2.34
C LEU A 18 10.45 -28.36 1.05
N VAL A 19 11.48 -29.05 0.54
CA VAL A 19 11.39 -29.88 -0.67
C VAL A 19 10.74 -31.24 -0.39
N LEU A 20 10.93 -31.84 0.80
CA LEU A 20 10.21 -33.06 1.20
C LEU A 20 8.74 -32.79 1.56
N GLY A 21 8.39 -31.60 2.05
CA GLY A 21 6.99 -31.18 2.23
C GLY A 21 6.22 -31.06 0.91
N LEU A 22 6.91 -30.77 -0.20
CA LEU A 22 6.38 -30.72 -1.56
C LEU A 22 6.31 -32.09 -2.26
N SER A 23 6.78 -33.16 -1.61
CA SER A 23 6.76 -34.53 -2.16
C SER A 23 5.63 -35.42 -1.62
N LEU A 24 4.70 -34.84 -0.84
CA LEU A 24 3.43 -35.48 -0.52
C LEU A 24 2.59 -35.52 -1.80
N ASN A 25 2.61 -36.67 -2.49
CA ASN A 25 1.70 -37.12 -3.55
C ASN A 25 0.60 -36.10 -3.93
N PHE A 26 0.97 -35.05 -4.68
CA PHE A 26 -0.01 -34.25 -5.41
C PHE A 26 -0.45 -35.10 -6.58
N CYS A 27 -1.49 -35.90 -6.36
CA CYS A 27 -2.27 -36.44 -7.46
C CYS A 27 -2.95 -35.24 -8.12
N PRO A 28 -2.68 -34.94 -9.41
CA PRO A 28 -3.44 -33.93 -10.15
C PRO A 28 -4.81 -34.49 -10.52
N ALA A 29 -5.51 -35.09 -9.55
CA ALA A 29 -6.95 -35.21 -9.61
C ALA A 29 -7.48 -33.79 -9.51
N ALA A 30 -8.37 -33.40 -10.42
CA ALA A 30 -9.01 -32.10 -10.44
C ALA A 30 -9.37 -31.67 -9.01
N LEU A 31 -8.70 -30.63 -8.50
CA LEU A 31 -9.02 -30.04 -7.21
C LEU A 31 -10.40 -29.40 -7.37
N ASP A 32 -11.44 -30.18 -7.05
CA ASP A 32 -12.78 -29.66 -6.95
C ASP A 32 -12.85 -28.80 -5.68
N LEU A 33 -12.82 -27.48 -5.88
CA LEU A 33 -12.92 -26.50 -4.80
C LEU A 33 -14.33 -26.50 -4.17
N GLN A 34 -15.32 -27.19 -4.74
CA GLN A 34 -16.70 -27.17 -4.26
C GLN A 34 -16.81 -27.61 -2.79
N ASP A 35 -16.09 -28.65 -2.36
CA ASP A 35 -16.09 -29.10 -0.96
C ASP A 35 -15.44 -28.09 -0.01
N ILE A 36 -14.41 -27.39 -0.47
CA ILE A 36 -13.72 -26.34 0.31
C ILE A 36 -14.63 -25.11 0.40
N ASN A 37 -15.23 -24.70 -0.70
CA ASN A 37 -16.13 -23.56 -0.78
C ASN A 37 -17.38 -23.76 0.08
N ASN A 38 -17.98 -24.96 0.04
CA ASN A 38 -19.12 -25.30 0.91
C ASN A 38 -18.75 -25.19 2.40
N LYS A 39 -17.62 -25.77 2.81
CA LYS A 39 -17.14 -25.67 4.20
C LYS A 39 -16.82 -24.24 4.61
N LEU A 40 -16.20 -23.46 3.74
CA LEU A 40 -15.91 -22.05 4.02
C LEU A 40 -17.22 -21.26 4.15
N SER A 41 -18.17 -21.47 3.24
CA SER A 41 -19.48 -20.85 3.30
C SER A 41 -20.18 -21.18 4.62
N ASP A 42 -20.23 -22.45 5.02
CA ASP A 42 -20.85 -22.88 6.29
C ASP A 42 -20.20 -22.22 7.53
N VAL A 43 -18.87 -22.05 7.53
CA VAL A 43 -18.14 -21.44 8.64
C VAL A 43 -18.41 -19.93 8.74
N PHE A 44 -18.60 -19.24 7.61
CA PHE A 44 -18.75 -17.79 7.56
C PHE A 44 -20.17 -17.30 7.27
N ASP A 45 -21.15 -18.19 7.12
CA ASP A 45 -22.56 -17.87 6.80
C ASP A 45 -23.17 -16.83 7.74
N SER A 46 -22.83 -16.88 9.04
CA SER A 46 -23.29 -15.90 10.03
C SER A 46 -22.81 -14.46 9.79
N LEU A 47 -21.87 -14.27 8.86
CA LEU A 47 -21.36 -12.96 8.43
C LEU A 47 -21.93 -12.54 7.08
N SER A 48 -22.94 -13.24 6.55
CA SER A 48 -23.66 -12.78 5.36
C SER A 48 -24.27 -11.40 5.62
N ASP A 49 -24.19 -10.54 4.61
CA ASP A 49 -24.56 -9.14 4.71
C ASP A 49 -25.66 -8.82 3.70
N ASP A 50 -26.85 -8.50 4.21
CA ASP A 50 -28.03 -8.18 3.40
C ASP A 50 -27.83 -6.89 2.56
N ASN A 51 -26.91 -6.02 2.98
CA ASN A 51 -26.58 -4.79 2.27
C ASN A 51 -25.41 -4.96 1.28
N ALA A 52 -24.88 -6.17 1.12
CA ALA A 52 -23.78 -6.41 0.20
C ALA A 52 -24.16 -6.05 -1.24
N GLY A 53 -23.34 -5.23 -1.90
CA GLY A 53 -23.51 -4.92 -3.31
C GLY A 53 -24.56 -3.85 -3.61
N THR A 54 -25.03 -3.08 -2.64
CA THR A 54 -25.93 -1.93 -2.88
C THR A 54 -25.19 -0.67 -3.37
N THR A 55 -23.95 -0.80 -3.84
CA THR A 55 -23.11 0.32 -4.30
C THR A 55 -22.78 0.19 -5.79
N VAL A 56 -22.70 1.32 -6.48
CA VAL A 56 -22.23 1.42 -7.87
C VAL A 56 -20.71 1.55 -7.95
N PHE A 57 -20.14 1.46 -9.16
CA PHE A 57 -18.70 1.51 -9.39
C PHE A 57 -17.92 0.47 -8.58
N ARG A 58 -18.35 -0.80 -8.67
CA ARG A 58 -17.76 -1.89 -7.87
C ARG A 58 -16.29 -2.14 -8.21
N SER A 59 -15.80 -1.68 -9.36
CA SER A 59 -14.37 -1.74 -9.70
C SER A 59 -13.48 -0.99 -8.71
N LEU A 60 -14.03 -0.03 -7.94
CA LEU A 60 -13.31 0.66 -6.88
C LEU A 60 -12.96 -0.24 -5.68
N ASN A 61 -13.68 -1.34 -5.50
CA ASN A 61 -13.40 -2.34 -4.47
C ASN A 61 -12.42 -3.43 -4.94
N ILE A 62 -12.23 -3.55 -6.26
CA ILE A 62 -11.31 -4.54 -6.84
C ILE A 62 -9.87 -4.04 -6.64
N PRO A 63 -8.98 -4.85 -6.05
CA PRO A 63 -7.59 -4.48 -5.86
C PRO A 63 -6.88 -4.33 -7.21
N THR A 64 -5.97 -3.35 -7.28
CA THR A 64 -5.20 -3.10 -8.51
C THR A 64 -4.21 -4.19 -8.84
N GLY A 65 -3.86 -5.03 -7.88
CA GLY A 65 -2.84 -6.05 -8.02
C GLY A 65 -1.66 -5.86 -7.06
N GLY A 66 -0.55 -6.52 -7.38
CA GLY A 66 0.73 -6.23 -6.74
C GLY A 66 0.87 -6.76 -5.30
N ARG A 67 1.74 -6.08 -4.54
CA ARG A 67 2.05 -6.44 -3.15
C ARG A 67 0.82 -6.41 -2.25
N VAL A 68 -0.01 -5.40 -2.44
CA VAL A 68 -1.12 -5.11 -1.55
C VAL A 68 -2.14 -6.24 -1.55
N GLU A 69 -2.46 -6.79 -2.73
CA GLU A 69 -3.37 -7.93 -2.83
C GLU A 69 -2.76 -9.18 -2.18
N SER A 70 -1.47 -9.40 -2.37
CA SER A 70 -0.73 -10.51 -1.72
C SER A 70 -0.79 -10.44 -0.18
N LEU A 71 -0.91 -9.23 0.38
CA LEU A 71 -1.06 -8.96 1.81
C LEU A 71 -2.54 -8.94 2.26
N GLY A 72 -3.43 -9.58 1.52
CA GLY A 72 -4.85 -9.65 1.85
C GLY A 72 -5.52 -8.28 1.78
N THR A 73 -4.95 -7.35 1.01
CA THR A 73 -5.32 -5.93 0.92
C THR A 73 -5.09 -5.11 2.20
N SER A 74 -4.47 -5.64 3.25
CA SER A 74 -4.19 -4.90 4.49
C SER A 74 -3.03 -3.91 4.30
N PHE A 75 -3.36 -2.66 3.94
CA PHE A 75 -2.41 -1.69 3.40
C PHE A 75 -2.60 -0.25 3.89
N THR A 76 -3.75 0.13 4.47
CA THR A 76 -4.00 1.50 4.96
C THR A 76 -2.95 1.96 5.98
N GLY A 77 -2.50 1.06 6.86
CA GLY A 77 -1.44 1.33 7.83
C GLY A 77 -0.03 1.00 7.35
N LEU A 78 0.13 0.39 6.17
CA LEU A 78 1.43 0.07 5.59
C LEU A 78 1.83 1.15 4.58
N ALA A 79 1.05 1.27 3.50
CA ALA A 79 1.08 2.34 2.50
C ALA A 79 2.51 2.82 2.14
N ASP A 80 3.43 1.89 1.92
CA ASP A 80 4.87 2.14 1.72
C ASP A 80 5.33 1.93 0.27
N ASP A 81 4.40 1.66 -0.64
CA ASP A 81 4.62 1.64 -2.09
C ASP A 81 3.49 2.32 -2.88
N ILE A 82 3.69 2.43 -4.19
CA ILE A 82 2.80 3.07 -5.15
C ILE A 82 1.33 2.64 -5.09
N SER A 83 1.01 1.45 -4.57
CA SER A 83 -0.35 0.92 -4.51
C SER A 83 -1.26 1.70 -3.54
N PHE A 84 -0.73 2.71 -2.86
CA PHE A 84 -1.41 3.50 -1.83
C PHE A 84 -2.70 4.20 -2.29
N PHE A 85 -2.88 4.47 -3.59
CA PHE A 85 -3.98 5.29 -4.11
C PHE A 85 -5.36 4.81 -3.62
N ASP A 86 -5.59 3.51 -3.55
CA ASP A 86 -6.88 2.93 -3.14
C ASP A 86 -7.00 2.68 -1.63
N TYR A 87 -5.95 2.98 -0.86
CA TYR A 87 -5.86 2.60 0.56
C TYR A 87 -5.56 3.76 1.49
N ASN A 88 -4.50 4.53 1.24
CA ASN A 88 -4.16 5.69 2.08
C ASN A 88 -3.44 6.79 1.27
N PRO A 89 -4.12 7.88 0.91
CA PRO A 89 -3.53 8.94 0.10
C PRO A 89 -2.42 9.74 0.78
N ALA A 90 -2.20 9.59 2.10
CA ALA A 90 -1.08 10.23 2.80
C ALA A 90 0.30 9.69 2.41
N ALA A 91 0.35 8.53 1.75
CA ALA A 91 1.59 7.79 1.52
C ALA A 91 2.60 8.48 0.60
N SER A 92 2.17 9.24 -0.41
CA SER A 92 3.09 9.78 -1.42
C SER A 92 4.18 10.69 -0.82
N SER A 93 3.90 11.35 0.30
CA SER A 93 4.82 12.21 1.06
C SER A 93 5.76 11.45 1.98
N VAL A 94 5.65 10.13 2.05
CA VAL A 94 6.47 9.26 2.90
C VAL A 94 7.19 8.15 2.14
N LEU A 95 6.85 7.92 0.86
CA LEU A 95 7.54 6.98 -0.02
C LEU A 95 9.04 7.29 -0.12
N LYS A 96 9.84 6.22 -0.20
CA LYS A 96 11.31 6.32 -0.33
C LYS A 96 11.71 6.81 -1.72
N ASN A 97 10.99 6.35 -2.73
CA ASN A 97 11.35 6.56 -4.13
C ASN A 97 10.20 7.17 -4.93
N THR A 98 10.57 7.80 -6.05
CA THR A 98 9.68 8.01 -7.18
C THR A 98 9.44 6.65 -7.83
N GLU A 99 8.18 6.29 -8.03
CA GLU A 99 7.79 4.98 -8.54
C GLU A 99 6.82 5.16 -9.70
N THR A 100 6.93 4.27 -10.69
CA THR A 100 5.91 4.04 -11.71
C THR A 100 5.58 2.56 -11.72
N ALA A 101 4.32 2.19 -11.83
CA ALA A 101 3.92 0.79 -11.90
C ALA A 101 2.80 0.55 -12.87
N PHE A 102 2.84 -0.64 -13.46
CA PHE A 102 1.76 -1.23 -14.23
C PHE A 102 1.31 -2.52 -13.53
N PHE A 103 0.00 -2.71 -13.43
CA PHE A 103 -0.59 -3.92 -12.89
C PHE A 103 -1.67 -4.43 -13.84
N HIS A 104 -1.68 -5.74 -14.02
CA HIS A 104 -2.72 -6.49 -14.72
C HIS A 104 -3.32 -7.48 -13.72
N ASN A 105 -4.61 -7.37 -13.44
CA ASN A 105 -5.32 -8.30 -12.57
C ASN A 105 -6.40 -9.03 -13.38
N SER A 106 -6.27 -10.34 -13.53
CA SER A 106 -7.25 -11.21 -14.18
C SER A 106 -8.17 -11.80 -13.12
N TRP A 107 -9.47 -11.55 -13.29
CA TRP A 107 -10.52 -11.87 -12.33
C TRP A 107 -11.47 -12.94 -12.91
N ILE A 108 -12.67 -13.10 -12.35
CA ILE A 108 -13.65 -14.11 -12.79
C ILE A 108 -14.26 -13.77 -14.17
N ALA A 109 -14.71 -14.79 -14.90
CA ALA A 109 -15.44 -14.65 -16.16
C ALA A 109 -14.76 -13.76 -17.22
N ASP A 110 -13.45 -13.96 -17.43
CA ASP A 110 -12.62 -13.21 -18.37
C ASP A 110 -12.57 -11.69 -18.12
N SER A 111 -13.01 -11.23 -16.93
CA SER A 111 -12.87 -9.85 -16.53
C SER A 111 -11.45 -9.54 -16.07
N ALA A 112 -11.01 -8.31 -16.31
CA ALA A 112 -9.67 -7.88 -15.93
C ALA A 112 -9.63 -6.39 -15.59
N MET A 113 -8.58 -6.02 -14.84
CA MET A 113 -8.26 -4.67 -14.45
C MET A 113 -6.84 -4.33 -14.87
N GLU A 114 -6.67 -3.30 -15.69
CA GLU A 114 -5.37 -2.68 -15.93
C GLU A 114 -5.21 -1.46 -15.04
N SER A 115 -4.02 -1.28 -14.47
CA SER A 115 -3.70 -0.10 -13.67
C SER A 115 -2.34 0.47 -14.05
N LEU A 116 -2.30 1.78 -14.28
CA LEU A 116 -1.08 2.56 -14.47
C LEU A 116 -0.99 3.61 -13.37
N GLN A 117 0.13 3.62 -12.66
CA GLN A 117 0.33 4.46 -11.49
C GLN A 117 1.69 5.14 -11.56
N ALA A 118 1.77 6.40 -11.12
CA ALA A 118 3.02 7.14 -11.00
C ALA A 118 2.98 8.03 -9.76
N THR A 119 4.09 8.11 -9.03
CA THR A 119 4.22 8.96 -7.86
C THR A 119 5.62 9.53 -7.73
N THR A 120 5.71 10.76 -7.24
CA THR A 120 6.97 11.43 -6.94
C THR A 120 6.88 12.15 -5.61
N ARG A 121 8.02 12.26 -4.94
CA ARG A 121 8.13 12.97 -3.68
C ARG A 121 9.24 14.03 -3.72
N PHE A 122 8.91 15.24 -3.28
CA PHE A 122 9.81 16.37 -3.10
C PHE A 122 9.91 16.68 -1.61
N ASN A 123 10.95 16.16 -0.94
CA ASN A 123 11.14 16.29 0.50
C ASN A 123 9.91 15.81 1.29
N ASN A 124 9.10 16.70 1.86
CA ASN A 124 7.87 16.37 2.59
C ASN A 124 6.60 16.45 1.75
N LEU A 125 6.66 16.92 0.50
CA LEU A 125 5.53 16.97 -0.42
C LEU A 125 5.52 15.72 -1.31
N GLY A 126 4.38 15.03 -1.39
CA GLY A 126 4.15 13.91 -2.30
C GLY A 126 3.09 14.25 -3.34
N LEU A 127 3.26 13.78 -4.56
CA LEU A 127 2.31 13.90 -5.66
C LEU A 127 2.17 12.55 -6.37
N GLY A 128 1.03 12.30 -6.99
CA GLY A 128 0.84 11.10 -7.79
C GLY A 128 -0.37 11.16 -8.71
N ALA A 129 -0.41 10.23 -9.66
CA ALA A 129 -1.55 9.98 -10.53
C ALA A 129 -1.77 8.47 -10.70
N GLN A 130 -3.03 8.06 -10.82
CA GLN A 130 -3.44 6.69 -11.09
C GLN A 130 -4.50 6.70 -12.20
N LEU A 131 -4.39 5.73 -13.10
CA LEU A 131 -5.42 5.35 -14.07
C LEU A 131 -5.73 3.86 -13.86
N LYS A 132 -7.01 3.51 -13.76
CA LYS A 132 -7.51 2.15 -13.67
C LYS A 132 -8.55 1.93 -14.77
N CYS A 133 -8.54 0.77 -15.40
CA CYS A 133 -9.55 0.36 -16.37
C CYS A 133 -9.97 -1.08 -16.08
N PHE A 134 -11.19 -1.24 -15.56
CA PHE A 134 -11.84 -2.51 -15.40
C PHE A 134 -12.72 -2.78 -16.61
N TYR A 135 -12.68 -4.00 -17.15
CA TYR A 135 -13.55 -4.39 -18.25
C TYR A 135 -14.05 -5.82 -18.07
N VAL A 136 -15.29 -6.03 -18.49
CA VAL A 136 -15.96 -7.33 -18.48
C VAL A 136 -16.48 -7.60 -19.88
N PRO A 137 -15.97 -8.63 -20.58
CA PRO A 137 -16.54 -9.06 -21.84
C PRO A 137 -17.92 -9.69 -21.57
N PHE A 138 -18.92 -9.32 -22.35
CA PHE A 138 -20.21 -10.01 -22.31
C PHE A 138 -20.81 -10.18 -23.70
N SER A 139 -21.64 -11.20 -23.83
CA SER A 139 -22.39 -11.47 -25.05
C SER A 139 -23.87 -11.31 -24.75
N GLU A 140 -24.56 -10.60 -25.63
CA GLU A 140 -26.00 -10.43 -25.57
C GLU A 140 -26.67 -11.60 -26.29
N TYR A 141 -27.73 -12.14 -25.68
CA TYR A 141 -28.52 -13.23 -26.22
C TYR A 141 -29.98 -12.78 -26.34
N ASN A 142 -30.63 -13.09 -27.47
CA ASN A 142 -32.05 -12.81 -27.65
C ASN A 142 -32.94 -13.82 -26.90
N LEU A 143 -34.26 -13.67 -27.02
CA LEU A 143 -35.24 -14.55 -26.39
C LEU A 143 -35.15 -16.03 -26.80
N TYR A 144 -34.50 -16.32 -27.94
CA TYR A 144 -34.30 -17.67 -28.46
C TYR A 144 -32.93 -18.26 -28.08
N GLY A 145 -32.09 -17.49 -27.37
CA GLY A 145 -30.74 -17.91 -26.98
C GLY A 145 -29.71 -17.76 -28.09
N ASP A 146 -30.02 -17.07 -29.18
CA ASP A 146 -29.06 -16.73 -30.22
C ASP A 146 -28.22 -15.54 -29.78
N LYS A 147 -26.91 -15.60 -30.02
CA LYS A 147 -26.00 -14.50 -29.74
C LYS A 147 -26.22 -13.38 -30.77
N VAL A 148 -26.66 -12.22 -30.29
CA VAL A 148 -27.01 -11.06 -31.15
C VAL A 148 -25.97 -9.96 -31.12
N ALA A 149 -25.24 -9.79 -30.01
CA ALA A 149 -24.15 -8.83 -29.90
C ALA A 149 -23.02 -9.32 -28.98
N ALA A 150 -21.83 -8.73 -29.14
CA ALA A 150 -20.69 -8.92 -28.25
C ALA A 150 -20.14 -7.54 -27.88
N SER A 151 -20.07 -7.26 -26.58
CA SER A 151 -19.79 -5.92 -26.08
C SER A 151 -18.97 -5.98 -24.79
N TYR A 152 -18.50 -4.81 -24.36
CA TYR A 152 -17.75 -4.65 -23.12
C TYR A 152 -18.47 -3.70 -22.18
N TYR A 153 -18.66 -4.17 -20.95
CA TYR A 153 -18.84 -3.29 -19.82
C TYR A 153 -17.47 -2.79 -19.39
N SER A 154 -17.32 -1.50 -19.08
CA SER A 154 -16.07 -1.00 -18.52
C SER A 154 -16.25 0.11 -17.50
N GLU A 155 -15.43 0.09 -16.46
CA GLU A 155 -15.28 1.19 -15.50
C GLU A 155 -13.85 1.71 -15.55
N THR A 156 -13.68 2.99 -15.91
CA THR A 156 -12.38 3.65 -15.94
C THR A 156 -12.32 4.71 -14.84
N SER A 157 -11.30 4.65 -13.99
CA SER A 157 -11.09 5.62 -12.91
C SER A 157 -9.75 6.32 -13.06
N PHE A 158 -9.75 7.63 -12.86
CA PHE A 158 -8.55 8.46 -12.80
C PHE A 158 -8.47 9.17 -11.45
N ALA A 159 -7.30 9.17 -10.82
CA ALA A 159 -7.06 9.84 -9.55
C ALA A 159 -5.79 10.70 -9.59
N LEU A 160 -5.87 11.87 -8.97
CA LEU A 160 -4.72 12.74 -8.67
C LEU A 160 -4.52 12.80 -7.16
N ASN A 161 -3.28 12.67 -6.72
CA ASN A 161 -2.90 12.65 -5.32
C ASN A 161 -1.99 13.82 -4.95
N ALA A 162 -2.22 14.39 -3.78
CA ALA A 162 -1.27 15.27 -3.10
C ALA A 162 -1.22 14.93 -1.61
N SER A 163 -0.03 14.91 -1.03
CA SER A 163 0.14 14.72 0.42
C SER A 163 1.32 15.49 0.98
N TYR A 164 1.29 15.76 2.27
CA TYR A 164 2.36 16.46 2.98
C TYR A 164 2.68 15.81 4.32
N ASN A 165 3.97 15.62 4.62
CA ASN A 165 4.45 15.08 5.89
C ASN A 165 4.85 16.21 6.85
N PHE A 166 3.99 16.48 7.83
CA PHE A 166 4.21 17.46 8.88
C PHE A 166 5.09 16.90 9.99
N LEU A 167 5.84 17.78 10.67
CA LEU A 167 6.65 17.42 11.85
C LEU A 167 7.64 16.27 11.58
N SER A 168 8.13 16.17 10.35
CA SER A 168 9.10 15.15 9.93
C SER A 168 10.40 15.31 10.71
N GLY A 169 10.79 14.27 11.46
CA GLY A 169 11.98 14.28 12.30
C GLY A 169 12.74 12.95 12.31
N TYR A 170 13.81 12.90 13.11
CA TYR A 170 14.63 11.71 13.25
C TYR A 170 13.97 10.69 14.17
N ASN A 171 13.49 11.10 15.34
CA ASN A 171 12.82 10.21 16.28
C ASN A 171 11.35 9.99 15.88
N PHE A 172 10.62 11.09 15.71
CA PHE A 172 9.24 11.10 15.22
C PHE A 172 9.24 11.30 13.70
N LYS A 173 8.70 10.35 12.93
CA LYS A 173 8.79 10.39 11.45
C LYS A 173 7.75 11.29 10.78
N GLY A 174 6.97 12.01 11.58
CA GLY A 174 5.96 12.97 11.16
C GLY A 174 4.55 12.40 11.08
N ILE A 175 3.63 13.32 10.82
CA ILE A 175 2.21 13.08 10.54
C ILE A 175 2.02 13.41 9.06
N ALA A 176 1.80 12.39 8.24
CA ALA A 176 1.49 12.60 6.84
C ALA A 176 -0.03 12.70 6.66
N LEU A 177 -0.46 13.73 5.95
CA LEU A 177 -1.84 13.94 5.53
C LEU A 177 -1.88 13.95 4.01
N GLY A 178 -2.87 13.32 3.41
CA GLY A 178 -3.01 13.31 1.95
C GLY A 178 -4.44 13.23 1.48
N PHE A 179 -4.61 13.61 0.23
CA PHE A 179 -5.90 13.66 -0.44
C PHE A 179 -5.78 13.11 -1.86
N ASN A 180 -6.81 12.40 -2.31
CA ASN A 180 -7.02 12.13 -3.73
C ASN A 180 -8.26 12.87 -4.21
N VAL A 181 -8.21 13.34 -5.46
CA VAL A 181 -9.41 13.68 -6.24
C VAL A 181 -9.53 12.64 -7.34
N ARG A 182 -10.71 12.02 -7.47
CA ARG A 182 -10.95 10.90 -8.37
C ARG A 182 -12.21 11.12 -9.20
N GLY A 183 -12.10 10.83 -10.49
CA GLY A 183 -13.22 10.73 -11.42
C GLY A 183 -13.31 9.32 -11.97
N SER A 184 -14.52 8.77 -12.08
CA SER A 184 -14.78 7.45 -12.65
C SER A 184 -15.86 7.51 -13.71
N TRP A 185 -15.66 6.79 -14.81
CA TRP A 185 -16.60 6.67 -15.91
C TRP A 185 -17.00 5.21 -16.09
N ARG A 186 -18.30 4.93 -16.02
CA ARG A 186 -18.89 3.63 -16.31
C ARG A 186 -19.48 3.69 -17.71
N ASN A 187 -18.93 2.88 -18.62
CA ASN A 187 -19.44 2.72 -19.97
C ASN A 187 -20.30 1.47 -20.06
N MET A 188 -21.56 1.66 -20.43
CA MET A 188 -22.47 0.58 -20.81
C MET A 188 -22.60 0.56 -22.34
N PRO A 189 -22.51 -0.60 -22.99
CA PRO A 189 -22.70 -0.69 -24.43
C PRO A 189 -24.19 -0.66 -24.79
N ASP A 190 -24.48 -0.33 -26.04
CA ASP A 190 -25.84 -0.39 -26.57
C ASP A 190 -26.35 -1.83 -26.61
N TYR A 191 -27.63 -2.03 -26.30
CA TYR A 191 -28.31 -3.33 -26.32
C TYR A 191 -29.32 -3.42 -27.47
N THR A 192 -29.74 -4.63 -27.82
CA THR A 192 -30.68 -4.91 -28.92
C THR A 192 -32.16 -4.88 -28.49
N ASP A 193 -33.06 -4.65 -29.44
CA ASP A 193 -34.49 -4.83 -29.20
C ASP A 193 -34.85 -6.31 -29.16
N ASN A 194 -35.49 -6.76 -28.07
CA ASN A 194 -35.89 -8.16 -27.88
C ASN A 194 -36.84 -8.72 -28.97
N GLN A 195 -37.47 -7.87 -29.78
CA GLN A 195 -38.40 -8.28 -30.83
C GLN A 195 -37.78 -8.24 -32.23
N THR A 196 -36.85 -7.31 -32.49
CA THR A 196 -36.26 -7.10 -33.82
C THR A 196 -34.79 -7.49 -33.92
N ASP A 197 -34.12 -7.76 -32.79
CA ASP A 197 -32.67 -7.97 -32.66
C ASP A 197 -31.82 -6.79 -33.20
N GLU A 198 -32.43 -5.63 -33.45
CA GLU A 198 -31.74 -4.43 -33.90
C GLU A 198 -31.15 -3.66 -32.71
N ILE A 199 -29.90 -3.19 -32.84
CA ILE A 199 -29.21 -2.40 -31.81
C ILE A 199 -29.95 -1.07 -31.58
N LYS A 200 -30.32 -0.80 -30.32
CA LYS A 200 -30.86 0.49 -29.90
C LYS A 200 -29.74 1.50 -29.69
N SER A 201 -29.43 2.26 -30.74
CA SER A 201 -28.38 3.29 -30.69
C SER A 201 -28.59 4.26 -29.53
N GLY A 202 -27.57 4.43 -28.69
CA GLY A 202 -27.57 5.37 -27.56
C GLY A 202 -28.19 4.84 -26.26
N SER A 203 -28.65 3.58 -26.24
CA SER A 203 -29.23 2.92 -25.08
C SER A 203 -28.21 2.51 -24.00
N GLY A 204 -26.94 2.37 -24.37
CA GLY A 204 -25.83 2.18 -23.45
C GLY A 204 -25.39 3.49 -22.81
N PHE A 205 -25.36 4.57 -23.58
CA PHE A 205 -24.99 5.89 -23.05
C PHE A 205 -25.99 6.38 -21.97
N SER A 206 -27.27 6.00 -22.06
CA SER A 206 -28.27 6.32 -21.03
C SER A 206 -28.02 5.62 -19.69
N GLN A 207 -27.42 4.43 -19.70
CA GLN A 207 -27.10 3.62 -18.51
C GLN A 207 -25.66 3.85 -18.00
N SER A 208 -24.86 4.56 -18.80
CA SER A 208 -23.52 4.97 -18.43
C SER A 208 -23.57 5.95 -17.26
N ALA A 209 -22.49 6.01 -16.48
CA ALA A 209 -22.46 6.83 -15.28
C ALA A 209 -21.13 7.55 -15.08
N LEU A 210 -21.20 8.68 -14.38
CA LEU A 210 -20.06 9.49 -13.95
C LEU A 210 -20.01 9.54 -12.43
N GLY A 211 -18.91 9.06 -11.85
CA GLY A 211 -18.61 9.16 -10.42
C GLY A 211 -17.57 10.24 -10.15
N LEU A 212 -17.85 11.14 -9.21
CA LEU A 212 -16.91 12.15 -8.72
C LEU A 212 -16.71 11.96 -7.23
N MET A 213 -15.46 11.78 -6.81
CA MET A 213 -15.15 11.43 -5.42
C MET A 213 -13.79 11.94 -4.96
N ALA A 214 -13.60 11.92 -3.65
CA ALA A 214 -12.35 12.28 -2.99
C ALA A 214 -11.99 11.27 -1.89
N ASP A 215 -10.69 11.13 -1.67
CA ASP A 215 -10.12 10.35 -0.58
C ASP A 215 -9.37 11.27 0.37
N ALA A 216 -9.34 10.94 1.67
CA ALA A 216 -8.52 11.60 2.67
C ALA A 216 -7.78 10.56 3.50
N GLY A 217 -6.55 10.86 3.90
CA GLY A 217 -5.69 9.90 4.57
C GLY A 217 -4.77 10.56 5.58
N LEU A 218 -4.45 9.78 6.62
CA LEU A 218 -3.51 10.11 7.66
C LEU A 218 -2.58 8.92 7.90
N LEU A 219 -1.29 9.18 8.02
CA LEU A 219 -0.26 8.20 8.39
C LEU A 219 0.62 8.75 9.50
N MET A 220 0.83 7.94 10.53
CA MET A 220 1.77 8.24 11.61
C MET A 220 2.76 7.09 11.75
N ARG A 221 4.05 7.43 11.86
CA ARG A 221 5.15 6.48 11.80
C ARG A 221 6.07 6.63 13.01
N PHE A 222 6.31 5.52 13.70
CA PHE A 222 7.00 5.48 14.98
C PHE A 222 8.06 4.38 15.03
N ASN A 223 8.93 4.47 16.03
CA ASN A 223 9.77 3.37 16.47
C ASN A 223 9.19 2.82 17.78
N PHE A 224 8.88 1.54 17.83
CA PHE A 224 8.37 0.86 19.02
C PHE A 224 9.01 -0.53 19.13
N ILE A 225 9.67 -0.83 20.25
CA ILE A 225 10.37 -2.11 20.55
C ILE A 225 11.13 -2.64 19.31
N LYS A 226 12.01 -1.80 18.76
CA LYS A 226 12.71 -2.07 17.52
C LYS A 226 13.99 -2.86 17.77
N THR A 227 14.13 -4.05 17.17
CA THR A 227 15.28 -4.95 17.39
C THR A 227 16.37 -4.86 16.31
N PHE A 228 16.33 -3.84 15.44
CA PHE A 228 17.26 -3.70 14.32
C PHE A 228 17.70 -2.25 14.12
N ASN A 229 18.97 -2.08 13.70
CA ASN A 229 19.57 -0.76 13.53
C ASN A 229 19.30 -0.20 12.12
N THR A 230 18.16 0.48 11.96
CA THR A 230 17.85 1.28 10.76
C THR A 230 17.22 2.60 11.17
N THR A 231 17.21 3.58 10.28
CA THR A 231 16.48 4.84 10.48
C THR A 231 14.99 4.73 10.11
N GLU A 232 14.56 3.64 9.50
CA GLU A 232 13.17 3.45 9.06
C GLU A 232 12.23 3.19 10.24
N PRO A 233 11.00 3.70 10.24
CA PRO A 233 10.03 3.34 11.28
C PRO A 233 9.72 1.85 11.22
N ASN A 234 9.41 1.26 12.37
CA ASN A 234 9.01 -0.15 12.45
C ASN A 234 7.55 -0.35 12.86
N LEU A 235 6.85 0.72 13.29
CA LEU A 235 5.42 0.72 13.55
C LEU A 235 4.78 1.88 12.79
N THR A 236 3.73 1.61 12.03
CA THR A 236 2.94 2.63 11.34
C THR A 236 1.47 2.43 11.63
N PHE A 237 0.79 3.55 11.86
CA PHE A 237 -0.65 3.63 12.01
C PHE A 237 -1.22 4.45 10.84
N GLY A 238 -2.33 3.99 10.27
CA GLY A 238 -3.02 4.66 9.19
C GLY A 238 -4.52 4.78 9.45
N LEU A 239 -5.08 5.92 9.03
CA LEU A 239 -6.51 6.16 8.94
C LEU A 239 -6.80 6.66 7.53
N ALA A 240 -7.84 6.15 6.89
CA ALA A 240 -8.24 6.61 5.57
C ALA A 240 -9.77 6.66 5.43
N LEU A 241 -10.22 7.63 4.65
CA LEU A 241 -11.56 7.76 4.13
C LEU A 241 -11.44 7.65 2.60
N ASN A 242 -12.10 6.67 2.00
CA ASN A 242 -12.04 6.45 0.56
C ASN A 242 -13.42 6.66 -0.08
N ASN A 243 -13.40 7.11 -1.33
CA ASN A 243 -14.52 7.22 -2.26
C ASN A 243 -15.68 8.12 -1.80
N ILE A 244 -15.40 9.17 -1.01
CA ILE A 244 -16.44 10.13 -0.59
C ILE A 244 -16.89 10.91 -1.82
N GLY A 245 -18.13 10.73 -2.25
CA GLY A 245 -18.62 11.38 -3.46
C GLY A 245 -20.02 10.98 -3.87
N LEU A 246 -20.33 11.29 -5.13
CA LEU A 246 -21.63 11.02 -5.76
C LEU A 246 -21.40 10.43 -7.15
N ALA A 247 -22.36 9.62 -7.60
CA ALA A 247 -22.42 9.08 -8.95
C ALA A 247 -23.70 9.56 -9.64
N PHE A 248 -23.64 9.74 -10.95
CA PHE A 248 -24.76 10.22 -11.76
C PHE A 248 -24.91 9.35 -13.01
N THR A 249 -26.14 9.04 -13.39
CA THR A 249 -26.49 8.27 -14.60
C THR A 249 -27.59 8.98 -15.42
N GLY A 250 -28.17 8.32 -16.43
CA GLY A 250 -29.24 8.92 -17.23
C GLY A 250 -28.79 10.05 -18.17
N LEU A 251 -27.53 10.02 -18.64
CA LEU A 251 -26.83 11.16 -19.25
C LEU A 251 -27.48 11.77 -20.52
N ASN A 252 -28.32 11.02 -21.24
CA ASN A 252 -29.05 11.48 -22.43
C ASN A 252 -30.59 11.41 -22.29
N THR A 253 -31.09 11.05 -21.11
CA THR A 253 -32.53 10.95 -20.82
C THR A 253 -32.89 11.93 -19.71
N GLU A 254 -32.78 11.52 -18.46
CA GLU A 254 -32.92 12.37 -17.28
C GLU A 254 -31.70 12.18 -16.39
N PHE A 255 -30.91 13.25 -16.21
CA PHE A 255 -29.73 13.21 -15.37
C PHE A 255 -30.13 12.98 -13.92
N GLU A 256 -29.80 11.80 -13.39
CA GLU A 256 -30.22 11.37 -12.06
C GLU A 256 -29.03 10.98 -11.20
N LEU A 257 -29.24 11.03 -9.88
CA LEU A 257 -28.29 10.53 -8.90
C LEU A 257 -28.36 9.00 -8.90
N ASP A 258 -27.23 8.35 -9.15
CA ASP A 258 -27.09 6.88 -9.12
C ASP A 258 -26.95 6.40 -7.65
N ASP A 259 -26.84 5.09 -7.43
CA ASP A 259 -26.64 4.54 -6.08
C ASP A 259 -25.35 5.06 -5.42
N SER A 260 -25.19 4.76 -4.13
CA SER A 260 -24.03 5.23 -3.38
C SER A 260 -22.73 4.63 -3.92
N LEU A 261 -21.67 5.44 -3.94
CA LEU A 261 -20.31 4.96 -4.15
C LEU A 261 -19.84 4.11 -2.96
N PRO A 262 -18.87 3.20 -3.16
CA PRO A 262 -18.34 2.33 -2.11
C PRO A 262 -17.41 3.13 -1.18
N THR A 263 -18.01 4.03 -0.40
CA THR A 263 -17.32 4.85 0.60
C THR A 263 -16.92 3.96 1.77
N ARG A 264 -15.71 4.13 2.29
CA ARG A 264 -15.26 3.38 3.46
C ARG A 264 -14.36 4.19 4.38
N VAL A 265 -14.44 3.87 5.67
CA VAL A 265 -13.48 4.28 6.70
C VAL A 265 -12.58 3.09 6.99
N SER A 266 -11.27 3.28 6.96
CA SER A 266 -10.30 2.22 7.20
C SER A 266 -9.28 2.65 8.25
N VAL A 267 -8.97 1.76 9.19
CA VAL A 267 -7.91 1.92 10.18
C VAL A 267 -6.95 0.75 10.04
N GLY A 268 -5.67 1.04 9.89
CA GLY A 268 -4.65 0.02 9.68
C GLY A 268 -3.43 0.22 10.57
N LEU A 269 -2.76 -0.89 10.85
CA LEU A 269 -1.49 -0.94 11.58
C LEU A 269 -0.53 -1.85 10.83
N SER A 270 0.72 -1.41 10.70
CA SER A 270 1.81 -2.25 10.20
C SER A 270 2.96 -2.27 11.21
N TYR A 271 3.51 -3.47 11.45
CA TYR A 271 4.56 -3.67 12.43
C TYR A 271 5.65 -4.61 11.91
N ARG A 272 6.88 -4.12 11.92
CA ARG A 272 8.10 -4.87 11.56
C ARG A 272 8.87 -5.13 12.85
N LEU A 273 8.66 -6.28 13.47
CA LEU A 273 9.40 -6.65 14.69
C LEU A 273 10.86 -6.97 14.36
N PHE A 274 11.06 -7.83 13.35
CA PHE A 274 12.36 -8.19 12.81
C PHE A 274 12.51 -7.61 11.40
N LYS A 275 13.73 -7.29 10.98
CA LYS A 275 13.97 -6.71 9.65
C LYS A 275 13.31 -7.48 8.49
N PRO A 276 13.33 -8.84 8.43
CA PRO A 276 12.74 -9.57 7.33
C PRO A 276 11.26 -9.93 7.51
N VAL A 277 10.62 -9.57 8.64
CA VAL A 277 9.23 -9.97 8.91
C VAL A 277 8.38 -8.74 9.20
N LEU A 278 7.39 -8.53 8.35
CA LEU A 278 6.40 -7.47 8.47
C LEU A 278 5.02 -8.09 8.67
N PHE A 279 4.25 -7.54 9.60
CA PHE A 279 2.84 -7.87 9.80
C PHE A 279 1.97 -6.64 9.54
N THR A 280 0.80 -6.86 8.99
CA THR A 280 -0.22 -5.82 8.79
C THR A 280 -1.58 -6.31 9.27
N VAL A 281 -2.37 -5.40 9.82
CA VAL A 281 -3.78 -5.62 10.17
C VAL A 281 -4.56 -4.36 9.81
N GLU A 282 -5.77 -4.54 9.30
CA GLU A 282 -6.65 -3.47 8.90
C GLU A 282 -8.11 -3.80 9.22
N PHE A 283 -8.83 -2.81 9.73
CA PHE A 283 -10.26 -2.85 9.92
C PHE A 283 -10.91 -1.82 9.00
N ARG A 284 -12.01 -2.19 8.34
CA ARG A 284 -12.75 -1.28 7.47
C ARG A 284 -14.22 -1.30 7.82
N LYS A 285 -14.85 -0.14 7.70
CA LYS A 285 -16.30 0.01 7.73
C LYS A 285 -16.75 0.70 6.44
N PRO A 286 -17.39 -0.03 5.51
CA PRO A 286 -18.11 0.58 4.42
C PRO A 286 -19.28 1.42 4.96
N ILE A 287 -19.55 2.53 4.29
CA ILE A 287 -20.59 3.48 4.64
C ILE A 287 -21.34 3.85 3.37
N ASN A 288 -22.64 3.63 3.36
CA ASN A 288 -23.50 4.15 2.31
C ASN A 288 -23.86 5.61 2.65
N LEU A 289 -23.40 6.55 1.83
CA LEU A 289 -23.59 7.99 2.07
C LEU A 289 -24.99 8.49 1.72
N LEU A 290 -25.75 7.73 0.92
CA LEU A 290 -27.12 8.10 0.54
C LEU A 290 -28.13 7.57 1.57
N ASP A 291 -27.91 6.34 2.06
CA ASP A 291 -28.67 5.76 3.16
C ASP A 291 -27.75 4.98 4.11
N PHE A 292 -27.47 5.58 5.27
CA PHE A 292 -26.62 4.98 6.30
C PHE A 292 -27.13 3.63 6.81
N LYS A 293 -28.43 3.33 6.76
CA LYS A 293 -28.98 2.03 7.20
C LYS A 293 -28.60 0.90 6.26
N SER A 294 -28.40 1.23 4.98
CA SER A 294 -27.95 0.32 3.92
C SER A 294 -26.42 0.25 3.83
N SER A 295 -25.71 0.48 4.94
CA SER A 295 -24.25 0.32 4.99
C SER A 295 -23.88 -1.14 5.24
N GLU A 296 -22.93 -1.66 4.47
CA GLU A 296 -22.37 -3.01 4.65
C GLU A 296 -21.72 -3.20 6.03
N MET A 297 -21.60 -4.45 6.44
CA MET A 297 -20.88 -4.90 7.63
C MET A 297 -19.39 -4.52 7.56
N TRP A 298 -18.75 -4.55 8.73
CA TRP A 298 -17.32 -4.32 8.79
C TRP A 298 -16.54 -5.44 8.09
N SER A 299 -15.31 -5.14 7.68
CA SER A 299 -14.36 -6.12 7.17
C SER A 299 -13.03 -6.04 7.88
N LEU A 300 -12.31 -7.16 7.89
CA LEU A 300 -10.99 -7.30 8.48
C LEU A 300 -10.02 -7.79 7.41
N ALA A 301 -8.80 -7.26 7.41
CA ALA A 301 -7.71 -7.76 6.59
C ALA A 301 -6.45 -7.90 7.44
N SER A 302 -5.61 -8.87 7.09
CA SER A 302 -4.31 -9.08 7.69
C SER A 302 -3.33 -9.62 6.67
N GLY A 303 -2.05 -9.31 6.85
CA GLY A 303 -1.00 -9.76 5.96
C GLY A 303 0.33 -9.98 6.68
N ALA A 304 1.16 -10.83 6.08
CA ALA A 304 2.54 -11.07 6.50
C ALA A 304 3.45 -11.07 5.28
N GLU A 305 4.59 -10.39 5.40
CA GLU A 305 5.66 -10.39 4.40
C GLU A 305 6.94 -10.95 5.01
N PHE A 306 7.60 -11.80 4.24
CA PHE A 306 8.87 -12.42 4.57
C PHE A 306 9.92 -12.02 3.51
N ASN A 307 10.87 -11.18 3.89
CA ASN A 307 12.02 -10.84 3.04
C ASN A 307 13.04 -11.99 3.11
N ILE A 308 12.96 -12.93 2.16
CA ILE A 308 13.78 -14.14 2.15
C ILE A 308 15.19 -13.82 1.66
N THR A 309 15.31 -12.99 0.62
CA THR A 309 16.61 -12.50 0.12
C THR A 309 16.54 -11.01 -0.20
N LYS A 310 17.62 -10.43 -0.73
CA LYS A 310 17.62 -9.03 -1.20
C LYS A 310 16.77 -8.81 -2.45
N PHE A 311 16.47 -9.86 -3.21
CA PHE A 311 15.79 -9.80 -4.49
C PHE A 311 14.47 -10.59 -4.49
N PHE A 312 14.12 -11.27 -3.40
CA PHE A 312 12.95 -12.15 -3.32
C PHE A 312 12.24 -11.98 -1.98
N ASP A 313 10.96 -11.63 -2.07
CA ASP A 313 10.03 -11.49 -0.96
C ASP A 313 8.84 -12.44 -1.18
N PHE A 314 8.26 -12.91 -0.09
CA PHE A 314 7.08 -13.77 -0.09
C PHE A 314 6.00 -13.18 0.81
N GLU A 315 4.77 -13.13 0.33
CA GLU A 315 3.66 -12.51 1.03
C GLU A 315 2.49 -13.49 1.22
N LEU A 316 1.83 -13.37 2.36
CA LEU A 316 0.60 -14.07 2.70
C LEU A 316 -0.45 -13.07 3.18
N GLY A 317 -1.70 -13.33 2.86
CA GLY A 317 -2.81 -12.43 3.11
C GLY A 317 -4.09 -13.17 3.47
N PHE A 318 -4.88 -12.54 4.35
CA PHE A 318 -6.23 -12.95 4.66
C PHE A 318 -7.15 -11.73 4.73
N CYS A 319 -8.30 -11.79 4.08
CA CYS A 319 -9.33 -10.77 4.15
C CYS A 319 -10.70 -11.41 4.38
N LEU A 320 -11.46 -10.87 5.31
CA LEU A 320 -12.83 -11.27 5.62
C LEU A 320 -13.75 -10.08 5.38
N GLN A 321 -14.62 -10.20 4.39
CA GLN A 321 -15.63 -9.20 4.05
C GLN A 321 -16.96 -9.91 3.84
N GLY A 322 -17.88 -9.74 4.80
CA GLY A 322 -19.09 -10.54 4.88
C GLY A 322 -18.78 -12.05 4.98
N ALA A 323 -19.64 -12.87 4.38
CA ALA A 323 -19.46 -14.32 4.29
C ALA A 323 -18.43 -14.78 3.24
N ASN A 324 -17.62 -13.87 2.67
CA ASN A 324 -16.62 -14.22 1.65
C ASN A 324 -15.18 -14.08 2.20
N PRO A 325 -14.58 -15.17 2.73
CA PRO A 325 -13.16 -15.17 3.10
C PRO A 325 -12.28 -15.21 1.85
N ARG A 326 -11.21 -14.40 1.86
CA ARG A 326 -10.18 -14.39 0.81
C ARG A 326 -8.81 -14.68 1.40
N PHE A 327 -8.10 -15.61 0.77
CA PHE A 327 -6.72 -15.97 1.10
C PHE A 327 -5.85 -15.60 -0.09
N SER A 328 -4.82 -14.80 0.14
CA SER A 328 -3.92 -14.37 -0.92
C SER A 328 -2.50 -14.84 -0.62
N MET A 329 -1.78 -15.24 -1.67
CA MET A 329 -0.34 -15.44 -1.60
C MET A 329 0.32 -14.72 -2.74
N GLY A 330 1.55 -14.26 -2.53
CA GLY A 330 2.31 -13.60 -3.58
C GLY A 330 3.80 -13.71 -3.40
N SER A 331 4.49 -13.29 -4.43
CA SER A 331 5.93 -13.17 -4.42
C SER A 331 6.36 -11.90 -5.14
N GLN A 332 7.45 -11.31 -4.67
CA GLN A 332 8.11 -10.19 -5.35
C GLN A 332 9.53 -10.51 -5.72
N PHE A 333 9.93 -10.06 -6.90
CA PHE A 333 11.25 -10.28 -7.47
C PHE A 333 11.85 -8.96 -7.92
N ASP A 334 13.08 -8.66 -7.51
CA ASP A 334 13.86 -7.55 -8.05
C ASP A 334 14.74 -8.03 -9.20
N VAL A 335 14.42 -7.58 -10.42
CA VAL A 335 15.15 -7.94 -11.64
C VAL A 335 15.59 -6.67 -12.34
N LYS A 336 16.92 -6.41 -12.30
CA LYS A 336 17.56 -5.27 -12.98
C LYS A 336 16.91 -3.91 -12.66
N GLY A 337 16.45 -3.70 -11.42
CA GLY A 337 15.83 -2.45 -10.99
C GLY A 337 14.32 -2.35 -11.27
N VAL A 338 13.71 -3.43 -11.77
CA VAL A 338 12.26 -3.60 -11.87
C VAL A 338 11.81 -4.58 -10.80
N LYS A 339 10.90 -4.15 -9.93
CA LYS A 339 10.22 -5.02 -8.98
C LYS A 339 9.00 -5.64 -9.65
N MET A 340 9.05 -6.94 -9.90
CA MET A 340 7.93 -7.71 -10.43
C MET A 340 7.16 -8.36 -9.27
N ASN A 341 5.85 -8.49 -9.41
CA ASN A 341 5.00 -9.20 -8.47
C ASN A 341 4.10 -10.18 -9.23
N ILE A 342 3.88 -11.34 -8.62
CA ILE A 342 2.88 -12.31 -9.05
C ILE A 342 2.11 -12.69 -7.79
N ASN A 343 0.79 -12.73 -7.89
CA ASN A 343 -0.08 -13.12 -6.79
C ASN A 343 -1.20 -14.06 -7.26
N TYR A 344 -1.77 -14.78 -6.30
CA TYR A 344 -2.97 -15.57 -6.49
C TYR A 344 -3.89 -15.39 -5.29
N THR A 345 -5.17 -15.16 -5.55
CA THR A 345 -6.19 -15.03 -4.51
C THR A 345 -7.20 -16.19 -4.61
N LEU A 346 -7.42 -16.85 -3.47
CA LEU A 346 -8.41 -17.89 -3.28
C LEU A 346 -9.60 -17.33 -2.49
N ASP A 347 -10.78 -17.36 -3.09
CA ASP A 347 -12.06 -17.01 -2.48
C ASP A 347 -13.17 -17.94 -2.97
N LEU A 348 -14.43 -17.69 -2.56
CA LEU A 348 -15.57 -18.53 -2.93
C LEU A 348 -15.89 -18.53 -4.45
N THR A 349 -15.27 -17.64 -5.22
CA THR A 349 -15.42 -17.50 -6.67
C THR A 349 -14.20 -18.00 -7.46
N SER A 350 -13.14 -18.43 -6.77
CA SER A 350 -11.93 -18.94 -7.40
C SER A 350 -12.17 -20.28 -8.10
N SER A 351 -11.55 -20.43 -9.26
CA SER A 351 -11.52 -21.66 -10.06
C SER A 351 -10.08 -21.95 -10.48
N PHE A 352 -9.75 -23.23 -10.63
CA PHE A 352 -8.49 -23.69 -11.23
C PHE A 352 -8.65 -24.19 -12.67
N ASN A 353 -9.88 -24.22 -13.18
CA ASN A 353 -10.18 -24.63 -14.54
C ASN A 353 -11.39 -23.86 -15.09
N PRO A 354 -11.16 -22.71 -15.75
CA PRO A 354 -9.89 -22.02 -15.93
C PRO A 354 -9.37 -21.37 -14.63
N VAL A 355 -8.06 -21.12 -14.55
CA VAL A 355 -7.48 -20.39 -13.42
C VAL A 355 -7.88 -18.90 -13.51
N ASN A 356 -8.41 -18.35 -12.42
CA ASN A 356 -8.76 -16.93 -12.27
C ASN A 356 -8.05 -16.31 -11.05
N HIS A 357 -8.24 -15.00 -10.80
CA HIS A 357 -7.65 -14.27 -9.65
C HIS A 357 -6.12 -14.28 -9.60
N ILE A 358 -5.50 -14.02 -10.75
CA ILE A 358 -4.06 -13.82 -10.87
C ILE A 358 -3.79 -12.35 -11.17
N SER A 359 -2.94 -11.72 -10.37
CA SER A 359 -2.37 -10.41 -10.72
C SER A 359 -0.87 -10.46 -10.96
N LEU A 360 -0.46 -9.66 -11.94
CA LEU A 360 0.90 -9.43 -12.35
C LEU A 360 1.20 -7.94 -12.20
N GLY A 361 2.32 -7.62 -11.55
CA GLY A 361 2.76 -6.24 -11.36
C GLY A 361 4.19 -6.03 -11.84
N ALA A 362 4.45 -4.88 -12.44
CA ALA A 362 5.79 -4.41 -12.74
C ALA A 362 5.95 -2.98 -12.23
N LYS A 363 6.88 -2.79 -11.29
CA LYS A 363 7.17 -1.51 -10.65
C LYS A 363 8.61 -1.07 -10.94
N LEU A 364 8.75 0.12 -11.50
CA LEU A 364 10.02 0.77 -11.76
C LEU A 364 10.32 1.80 -10.65
N ASN A 365 11.51 1.68 -10.06
CA ASN A 365 12.02 2.64 -9.09
C ASN A 365 12.89 3.68 -9.82
N LEU A 366 12.47 4.94 -9.79
CA LEU A 366 13.12 6.06 -10.48
C LEU A 366 14.06 6.86 -9.56
N GLY A 367 14.40 6.32 -8.38
CA GLY A 367 15.29 6.94 -7.41
C GLY A 367 14.57 7.85 -6.42
N ASP A 368 15.33 8.57 -5.59
CA ASP A 368 14.81 9.33 -4.44
C ASP A 368 15.10 10.83 -4.53
N LYS A 369 15.52 11.31 -5.71
CA LYS A 369 15.93 12.70 -5.98
C LYS A 369 17.09 13.20 -5.10
N GLY A 370 18.00 12.32 -4.71
CA GLY A 370 19.22 12.68 -3.98
C GLY A 370 19.03 12.84 -2.47
N ARG A 371 17.86 12.51 -1.93
CA ARG A 371 17.56 12.63 -0.49
C ARG A 371 18.44 11.71 0.36
N SER A 372 18.69 10.48 -0.09
CA SER A 372 19.59 9.55 0.61
C SER A 372 21.01 10.09 0.64
N ASN A 373 21.48 10.73 -0.42
CA ASN A 373 22.82 11.34 -0.44
C ASN A 373 22.93 12.45 0.61
N ILE A 374 21.94 13.33 0.71
CA ILE A 374 21.91 14.37 1.75
C ILE A 374 21.85 13.74 3.14
N GLN A 375 21.04 12.70 3.33
CA GLN A 375 20.93 12.00 4.61
C GLN A 375 22.24 11.31 5.02
N SER A 376 22.99 10.75 4.07
CA SER A 376 24.34 10.22 4.32
C SER A 376 25.32 11.32 4.73
N GLN A 377 25.26 12.50 4.11
CA GLN A 377 26.09 13.64 4.51
C GLN A 377 25.75 14.14 5.93
N VAL A 378 24.47 14.19 6.28
CA VAL A 378 24.01 14.53 7.65
C VAL A 378 24.62 13.56 8.66
N GLN A 379 24.56 12.25 8.39
CA GLN A 379 25.13 11.22 9.27
C GLN A 379 26.65 11.35 9.39
N LEU A 380 27.34 11.64 8.29
CA LEU A 380 28.79 11.85 8.29
C LEU A 380 29.18 13.03 9.19
N ARG A 381 28.54 14.19 9.03
CA ARG A 381 28.79 15.37 9.86
C ARG A 381 28.45 15.14 11.33
N TYR A 382 27.41 14.36 11.59
CA TYR A 382 27.07 13.97 12.95
C TYR A 382 28.16 13.10 13.60
N ALA A 383 28.67 12.12 12.86
CA ALA A 383 29.75 11.24 13.31
C ALA A 383 31.07 12.01 13.53
N GLU A 384 31.44 12.94 12.63
CA GLU A 384 32.58 13.85 12.81
C GLU A 384 32.47 14.64 14.12
N GLY A 385 31.28 15.16 14.44
CA GLY A 385 31.05 15.87 15.70
C GLY A 385 31.18 14.98 16.94
N ILE A 386 30.76 13.71 16.87
CA ILE A 386 30.97 12.75 17.97
C ILE A 386 32.47 12.50 18.19
N GLU A 387 33.24 12.33 17.12
CA GLU A 387 34.68 12.12 17.19
C GLU A 387 35.39 13.31 17.84
N LEU A 388 35.07 14.53 17.42
CA LEU A 388 35.61 15.76 18.02
C LEU A 388 35.22 15.89 19.50
N TYR A 389 33.94 15.68 19.81
CA TYR A 389 33.45 15.72 21.19
C TYR A 389 34.17 14.73 22.11
N SER A 390 34.53 13.55 21.60
CA SER A 390 35.24 12.52 22.37
C SER A 390 36.66 12.90 22.80
N LYS A 391 37.29 13.89 22.14
CA LYS A 391 38.62 14.39 22.50
C LYS A 391 38.61 15.26 23.76
N GLY A 392 37.45 15.84 24.09
CA GLY A 392 37.22 16.53 25.36
C GLY A 392 37.91 17.88 25.55
N SER A 393 38.71 18.37 24.60
CA SER A 393 39.28 19.72 24.71
C SER A 393 38.22 20.79 24.39
N ARG A 394 38.36 21.98 24.99
CA ARG A 394 37.41 23.07 24.80
C ARG A 394 37.22 23.45 23.31
N ASN A 395 38.32 23.53 22.56
CA ASN A 395 38.28 23.86 21.12
C ASN A 395 37.65 22.72 20.30
N ASP A 396 37.96 21.46 20.62
CA ASP A 396 37.34 20.31 19.93
C ASP A 396 35.83 20.26 20.17
N ILE A 397 35.36 20.66 21.36
CA ILE A 397 33.92 20.74 21.68
C ILE A 397 33.23 21.85 20.86
N GLU A 398 33.90 22.99 20.65
CA GLU A 398 33.37 24.05 19.77
C GLU A 398 33.29 23.58 18.31
N ASP A 399 34.33 22.92 17.81
CA ASP A 399 34.34 22.33 16.47
C ASP A 399 33.26 21.25 16.33
N ALA A 400 33.03 20.43 17.36
CA ALA A 400 31.94 19.45 17.39
C ALA A 400 30.56 20.12 17.25
N ILE A 401 30.33 21.22 17.96
CA ILE A 401 29.09 22.01 17.85
C ILE A 401 28.92 22.52 16.42
N GLN A 402 29.99 23.01 15.77
CA GLN A 402 29.93 23.45 14.38
C GLN A 402 29.50 22.31 13.45
N LYS A 403 30.09 21.12 13.59
CA LYS A 403 29.72 19.95 12.78
C LYS A 403 28.26 19.53 12.96
N TRP A 404 27.75 19.57 14.19
CA TRP A 404 26.34 19.27 14.43
C TRP A 404 25.40 20.37 13.91
N GLN A 405 25.83 21.64 13.89
CA GLN A 405 25.08 22.71 13.23
C GLN A 405 25.00 22.50 11.72
N GLU A 406 26.11 22.12 11.08
CA GLU A 406 26.14 21.74 9.66
C GLU A 406 25.18 20.57 9.37
N ALA A 407 25.23 19.51 10.19
CA ALA A 407 24.32 18.36 10.06
C ALA A 407 22.85 18.78 10.17
N LYS A 408 22.54 19.67 11.13
CA LYS A 408 21.18 20.20 11.34
C LYS A 408 20.68 21.00 10.14
N GLU A 409 21.50 21.90 9.59
CA GLU A 409 21.12 22.70 8.42
C GLU A 409 20.97 21.84 7.16
N LEU A 410 21.86 20.87 6.93
CA LEU A 410 21.72 19.91 5.83
C LEU A 410 20.41 19.10 5.92
N SER A 411 20.05 18.64 7.11
CA SER A 411 18.80 17.90 7.33
C SER A 411 17.57 18.79 7.13
N LYS A 412 17.66 20.06 7.53
CA LYS A 412 16.60 21.06 7.34
C LYS A 412 16.31 21.31 5.85
N ASN A 413 17.32 21.25 4.99
CA ASN A 413 17.14 21.42 3.53
C ASN A 413 16.24 20.34 2.91
N ILE A 414 16.18 19.14 3.50
CA ILE A 414 15.25 18.07 3.11
C ILE A 414 13.98 18.03 3.96
N GLY A 415 13.76 19.06 4.78
CA GLY A 415 12.56 19.20 5.62
C GLY A 415 12.51 18.25 6.82
N ILE A 416 13.64 17.70 7.26
CA ILE A 416 13.69 16.75 8.37
C ILE A 416 14.37 17.43 9.56
N ARG A 417 13.67 17.45 10.70
CA ARG A 417 14.27 17.82 11.99
C ARG A 417 15.25 16.74 12.44
N TYR A 418 16.49 17.11 12.72
CA TYR A 418 17.50 16.16 13.16
C TYR A 418 17.72 16.23 14.67
N ASP A 419 16.88 15.52 15.42
CA ASP A 419 16.87 15.51 16.89
C ASP A 419 18.24 15.18 17.52
N PRO A 420 19.02 14.18 17.02
CA PRO A 420 20.31 13.84 17.62
C PRO A 420 21.32 14.98 17.64
N ALA A 421 21.38 15.81 16.58
CA ALA A 421 22.28 16.97 16.56
C ALA A 421 21.80 18.07 17.50
N ILE A 422 20.48 18.27 17.64
CA ILE A 422 19.92 19.28 18.55
C ILE A 422 20.27 18.92 20.00
N GLU A 423 20.07 17.66 20.37
CA GLU A 423 20.40 17.16 21.71
C GLU A 423 21.92 17.25 21.95
N ALA A 424 22.74 16.80 21.01
CA ALA A 424 24.20 16.84 21.14
C ALA A 424 24.75 18.28 21.29
N ILE A 425 24.24 19.24 20.51
CA ILE A 425 24.62 20.66 20.64
C ILE A 425 24.29 21.20 22.04
N ASN A 426 23.11 20.86 22.58
CA ASN A 426 22.71 21.32 23.91
C ASN A 426 23.63 20.74 24.99
N THR A 427 23.93 19.45 24.92
CA THR A 427 24.86 18.78 25.86
C THR A 427 26.27 19.36 25.77
N ALA A 428 26.79 19.60 24.57
CA ALA A 428 28.12 20.20 24.42
C ALA A 428 28.18 21.65 24.91
N ARG A 429 27.13 22.44 24.72
CA ARG A 429 27.06 23.80 25.29
C ARG A 429 27.09 23.78 26.81
N GLN A 430 26.38 22.84 27.45
CA GLN A 430 26.45 22.65 28.89
C GLN A 430 27.86 22.26 29.35
N LEU A 431 28.55 21.40 28.59
CA LEU A 431 29.93 21.02 28.91
C LEU A 431 30.91 22.19 28.78
N LEU A 432 30.72 23.08 27.79
CA LEU A 432 31.52 24.30 27.67
C LEU A 432 31.31 25.26 28.86
N LEU A 433 30.08 25.41 29.35
CA LEU A 433 29.80 26.20 30.55
C LEU A 433 30.58 25.67 31.76
N ILE A 434 30.62 24.34 31.93
CA ILE A 434 31.40 23.70 33.00
C ILE A 434 32.90 23.99 32.85
N HIS A 435 33.44 23.96 31.63
CA HIS A 435 34.84 24.34 31.38
C HIS A 435 35.12 25.79 31.77
N ASP A 436 34.21 26.69 31.44
CA ASP A 436 34.34 28.11 31.74
C ASP A 436 34.26 28.36 33.26
N GLU A 437 33.39 27.65 33.99
CA GLU A 437 33.33 27.67 35.45
C GLU A 437 34.62 27.15 36.10
N ILE A 438 35.15 26.00 35.66
CA ILE A 438 36.39 25.42 36.17
C ILE A 438 37.56 26.39 35.97
N ASN A 439 37.66 27.01 34.79
CA ASN A 439 38.70 27.99 34.51
C ASN A 439 38.58 29.23 35.40
N ALA A 440 37.35 29.72 35.63
CA ALA A 440 37.10 30.85 36.54
C ALA A 440 37.55 30.55 37.98
N PHE A 441 37.24 29.35 38.50
CA PHE A 441 37.72 28.91 39.83
C PHE A 441 39.24 28.74 39.87
N GLY A 442 39.85 28.13 38.85
CA GLY A 442 41.30 27.95 38.77
C GLY A 442 42.09 29.26 38.68
N THR A 443 41.46 30.34 38.23
CA THR A 443 42.05 31.69 38.23
C THR A 443 41.84 32.48 39.52
N LEU A 444 40.91 32.08 40.39
CA LEU A 444 40.63 32.75 41.67
C LEU A 444 41.57 32.29 42.81
N GLU A 445 42.32 31.20 42.63
CA GLU A 445 43.31 30.69 43.59
C GLU A 445 44.76 31.13 43.31
N ARG A 446 44.98 32.09 42.40
CA ARG A 446 46.26 32.80 42.21
C ARG A 446 46.10 34.26 42.58
#